data_AF-A0A923NIA3-F1
#
_entry.id   AF-A0A923NIA3-F1
#
_cell.length_a   1.000
_cell.length_b   1.000
_cell.length_c   1.000
_cell.angle_alpha   90.00
_cell.angle_beta   90.00
_cell.angle_gamma   90.00
#
_symmetry.space_group_name_H-M   'P 1'
#
loop_
_entity.id
_entity.type
_entity.pdbx_description
1 polymer ?
#
loop_
_entity_poly.entity_id
_entity_poly.type
_entity_poly.pdbx_seq_one_letter_code
_entity_poly.pdbx_strand_id
1 'polypeptide(L)'
;MKIRKADRNDIKKLAEVEAACFPPAEAAKEADFRQRLCVFGEHFLLLEENGRLIGFINGMVTDEPVIRDEMYENARLHKEDGRWQTVFGINTLPEYRRRGCAARLMKAFIEEAKKQGRKGCVLTCKEHLIPYYEKFGYRNCGVSESVHGGAVWYDMRLTFSEEEKGRVKVHATFDGAEYDGSLVKMKTPCHILGLRKDIRAAIGKQPGDKVRVTVKERE
;
A
#
# COMPACT_ATOMS: atom_id res chain seq x y z
N MET A 1 17.87 2.93 6.33
CA MET A 1 16.79 3.30 5.38
C MET A 1 15.49 3.64 6.09
N LYS A 2 14.85 4.76 5.74
CA LYS A 2 13.61 5.28 6.32
C LYS A 2 12.56 5.45 5.22
N ILE A 3 11.29 5.13 5.52
CA ILE A 3 10.15 5.46 4.64
C ILE A 3 9.49 6.74 5.15
N ARG A 4 9.14 7.67 4.26
CA ARG A 4 8.35 8.87 4.57
C ARG A 4 7.40 9.21 3.44
N LYS A 5 6.41 10.07 3.70
CA LYS A 5 5.60 10.69 2.64
C LYS A 5 6.43 11.71 1.87
N ALA A 6 6.09 11.88 0.59
CA ALA A 6 6.68 12.92 -0.24
C ALA A 6 6.11 14.30 0.11
N ASP A 7 6.87 15.34 -0.20
CA ASP A 7 6.40 16.72 -0.20
C ASP A 7 6.76 17.43 -1.51
N ARG A 8 6.30 18.67 -1.68
CA ARG A 8 6.48 19.45 -2.92
C ARG A 8 7.95 19.69 -3.29
N ASN A 9 8.87 19.66 -2.34
CA ASN A 9 10.30 19.82 -2.58
C ASN A 9 10.96 18.55 -3.17
N ASP A 10 10.25 17.42 -3.15
CA ASP A 10 10.77 16.15 -3.70
C ASP A 10 10.59 16.03 -5.22
N ILE A 11 9.83 16.92 -5.87
CA ILE A 11 9.49 16.86 -7.30
C ILE A 11 10.71 16.58 -8.18
N LYS A 12 11.79 17.34 -7.99
CA LYS A 12 13.01 17.20 -8.81
C LYS A 12 13.70 15.86 -8.55
N LYS A 13 13.81 15.44 -7.29
CA LYS A 13 14.42 14.16 -6.90
C LYS A 13 13.61 12.97 -7.43
N LEU A 14 12.28 13.07 -7.42
CA LEU A 14 11.39 12.07 -8.01
C LEU A 14 11.64 11.90 -9.51
N ALA A 15 11.69 13.00 -10.25
CA ALA A 15 11.96 12.98 -11.69
C ALA A 15 13.35 12.39 -12.01
N GLU A 16 14.38 12.70 -11.21
CA GLU A 16 15.72 12.13 -11.35
C GLU A 16 15.75 10.62 -11.12
N VAL A 17 15.09 10.14 -10.05
CA VAL A 17 15.00 8.70 -9.75
C VAL A 17 14.15 7.98 -10.79
N GLU A 18 13.09 8.60 -11.30
CA GLU A 18 12.24 8.08 -12.38
C GLU A 18 13.05 7.85 -13.66
N ALA A 19 13.77 8.87 -14.12
CA ALA A 19 14.60 8.81 -15.33
C ALA A 19 15.73 7.77 -15.22
N ALA A 20 16.25 7.52 -14.01
CA ALA A 20 17.23 6.47 -13.77
C ALA A 20 16.62 5.05 -13.75
N CYS A 21 15.30 4.93 -13.59
CA CYS A 21 14.61 3.64 -13.46
C CYS A 21 13.92 3.18 -14.74
N PHE A 22 13.43 4.11 -15.56
CA PHE A 22 12.58 3.81 -16.72
C PHE A 22 13.14 4.41 -18.03
N PRO A 23 12.85 3.76 -19.18
CA PRO A 23 13.06 4.38 -20.48
C PRO A 23 12.28 5.71 -20.60
N PRO A 24 12.76 6.69 -21.39
CA PRO A 24 12.08 7.99 -21.54
C PRO A 24 10.62 7.92 -21.99
N ALA A 25 10.23 6.88 -22.74
CA ALA A 25 8.85 6.68 -23.19
C ALA A 25 7.90 6.22 -22.08
N GLU A 26 8.42 5.60 -21.02
CA GLU A 26 7.63 5.09 -19.89
C GLU A 26 7.66 6.05 -18.69
N ALA A 27 8.75 6.83 -18.55
CA ALA A 27 9.04 7.69 -17.41
C ALA A 27 8.10 8.91 -17.29
N ALA A 28 7.59 9.14 -16.09
CA ALA A 28 6.90 10.37 -15.75
C ALA A 28 7.86 11.58 -15.71
N LYS A 29 7.39 12.74 -16.17
CA LYS A 29 8.16 13.99 -16.20
C LYS A 29 7.96 14.79 -14.92
N GLU A 30 8.80 15.80 -14.71
CA GLU A 30 8.69 16.71 -13.57
C GLU A 30 7.30 17.39 -13.48
N ALA A 31 6.74 17.78 -14.63
CA ALA A 31 5.41 18.37 -14.70
C ALA A 31 4.32 17.40 -14.20
N ASP A 32 4.43 16.11 -14.52
CA ASP A 32 3.49 15.09 -14.05
C ASP A 32 3.59 14.93 -12.53
N PHE A 33 4.81 14.82 -11.98
CA PHE A 33 5.01 14.75 -10.53
C PHE A 33 4.49 15.99 -9.81
N ARG A 34 4.64 17.18 -10.39
CA ARG A 34 4.09 18.43 -9.84
C ARG A 34 2.57 18.38 -9.73
N GLN A 35 1.87 17.86 -10.75
CA GLN A 35 0.42 17.69 -10.70
C GLN A 35 0.02 16.60 -9.71
N ARG A 36 0.67 15.45 -9.76
CA ARG A 36 0.37 14.29 -8.91
C ARG A 36 0.57 14.60 -7.42
N LEU A 37 1.68 15.23 -7.03
CA LEU A 37 1.91 15.64 -5.64
C LEU A 37 0.92 16.72 -5.16
N CYS A 38 0.42 17.56 -6.06
CA CYS A 38 -0.60 18.55 -5.74
C CYS A 38 -1.96 17.89 -5.45
N VAL A 39 -2.32 16.83 -6.17
CA VAL A 39 -3.64 16.20 -6.08
C VAL A 39 -3.68 15.03 -5.08
N PHE A 40 -2.67 14.16 -5.09
CA PHE A 40 -2.64 12.92 -4.31
C PHE A 40 -1.27 12.67 -3.66
N GLY A 41 -0.58 13.73 -3.22
CA GLY A 41 0.75 13.64 -2.60
C GLY A 41 0.80 12.71 -1.37
N GLU A 42 -0.31 12.55 -0.66
CA GLU A 42 -0.44 11.61 0.47
C GLU A 42 -0.24 10.14 0.09
N HIS A 43 -0.32 9.83 -1.22
CA HIS A 43 -0.17 8.48 -1.81
C HIS A 43 1.18 8.31 -2.50
N PHE A 44 2.21 9.03 -2.01
CA PHE A 44 3.61 8.83 -2.37
C PHE A 44 4.40 8.40 -1.14
N LEU A 45 5.05 7.25 -1.22
CA LEU A 45 6.01 6.81 -0.20
C LEU A 45 7.42 6.83 -0.78
N LEU A 46 8.32 7.50 -0.09
CA LEU A 46 9.73 7.64 -0.44
C LEU A 46 10.58 6.77 0.47
N LEU A 47 11.58 6.10 -0.10
CA LEU A 47 12.61 5.37 0.65
C LEU A 47 13.91 6.16 0.59
N GLU A 48 14.42 6.53 1.77
CA GLU A 48 15.65 7.27 1.91
C GLU A 48 16.73 6.50 2.66
N GLU A 49 17.98 6.72 2.28
CA GLU A 49 19.17 6.28 3.01
C GLU A 49 20.17 7.43 3.09
N ASN A 50 20.59 7.78 4.31
CA ASN A 50 21.56 8.86 4.57
C ASN A 50 21.18 10.20 3.90
N GLY A 51 19.89 10.55 3.91
CA GLY A 51 19.36 11.78 3.31
C GLY A 51 19.21 11.76 1.78
N ARG A 52 19.58 10.65 1.12
CA ARG A 52 19.39 10.45 -0.32
C ARG A 52 18.11 9.67 -0.59
N LEU A 53 17.32 10.14 -1.55
CA LEU A 53 16.19 9.38 -2.11
C LEU A 53 16.72 8.22 -2.95
N ILE A 54 16.39 6.99 -2.59
CA ILE A 54 16.88 5.78 -3.26
C ILE A 54 15.79 4.97 -3.96
N GLY A 55 14.52 5.28 -3.69
CA GLY A 55 13.38 4.66 -4.33
C GLY A 55 12.08 5.31 -3.87
N PHE A 56 11.01 5.07 -4.61
CA PHE A 56 9.66 5.53 -4.24
C PHE A 56 8.60 4.60 -4.80
N ILE A 57 7.38 4.74 -4.31
CA ILE A 57 6.17 4.12 -4.86
C ILE A 57 5.05 5.15 -4.82
N ASN A 58 4.22 5.18 -5.86
CA ASN A 58 3.10 6.11 -5.93
C ASN A 58 1.93 5.56 -6.76
N GLY A 59 0.76 6.15 -6.53
CA GLY A 59 -0.41 5.97 -7.37
C GLY A 59 -1.60 6.69 -6.78
N MET A 60 -2.62 6.92 -7.59
CA MET A 60 -3.85 7.56 -7.13
C MET A 60 -4.84 6.51 -6.60
N VAL A 61 -5.97 6.99 -6.09
CA VAL A 61 -7.08 6.14 -5.69
C VAL A 61 -8.19 6.26 -6.73
N THR A 62 -8.86 5.14 -7.03
CA THR A 62 -9.92 5.05 -8.05
C THR A 62 -10.99 4.02 -7.66
N ASP A 63 -12.14 4.04 -8.32
CA ASP A 63 -13.14 2.98 -8.21
C ASP A 63 -12.90 1.81 -9.18
N GLU A 64 -12.03 2.03 -10.17
CA GLU A 64 -11.75 1.09 -11.23
C GLU A 64 -10.73 0.03 -10.78
N PRO A 65 -10.97 -1.27 -11.07
CA PRO A 65 -10.08 -2.35 -10.64
C PRO A 65 -8.94 -2.63 -11.64
N VAL A 66 -8.63 -1.67 -12.51
CA VAL A 66 -7.61 -1.69 -13.58
C VAL A 66 -7.05 -0.28 -13.76
N ILE A 67 -5.88 -0.15 -14.40
CA ILE A 67 -5.28 1.15 -14.74
C ILE A 67 -5.48 1.40 -16.23
N ARG A 68 -6.12 2.52 -16.59
CA ARG A 68 -6.23 3.00 -17.97
C ARG A 68 -5.15 4.05 -18.25
N ASP A 69 -4.72 4.17 -19.50
CA ASP A 69 -3.64 5.10 -19.90
C ASP A 69 -3.90 6.55 -19.46
N GLU A 70 -5.15 7.00 -19.55
CA GLU A 70 -5.59 8.33 -19.10
C GLU A 70 -5.19 8.63 -17.64
N MET A 71 -5.11 7.62 -16.78
CA MET A 71 -4.75 7.78 -15.37
C MET A 71 -3.28 8.16 -15.17
N TYR A 72 -2.39 7.85 -16.12
CA TYR A 72 -1.00 8.32 -16.05
C TYR A 72 -0.89 9.82 -16.33
N GLU A 73 -1.76 10.36 -17.18
CA GLU A 73 -1.69 11.75 -17.66
C GLU A 73 -2.62 12.70 -16.88
N ASN A 74 -3.71 12.18 -16.30
CA ASN A 74 -4.74 12.99 -15.66
C ASN A 74 -4.86 12.69 -14.16
N ALA A 75 -4.10 13.44 -13.35
CA ALA A 75 -4.15 13.33 -11.90
C ALA A 75 -5.54 13.62 -11.29
N ARG A 76 -6.43 14.33 -12.00
CA ARG A 76 -7.78 14.69 -11.52
C ARG A 76 -8.73 13.51 -11.47
N LEU A 77 -8.37 12.37 -12.05
CA LEU A 77 -9.14 11.14 -11.91
C LEU A 77 -9.00 10.52 -10.51
N HIS A 78 -8.11 11.05 -9.66
CA HIS A 78 -7.99 10.67 -8.26
C HIS A 78 -9.32 10.86 -7.51
N LYS A 79 -9.74 9.80 -6.81
CA LYS A 79 -10.91 9.77 -5.93
C LYS A 79 -10.47 9.30 -4.55
N GLU A 80 -10.29 10.23 -3.61
CA GLU A 80 -9.75 9.91 -2.27
C GLU A 80 -10.61 8.90 -1.50
N ASP A 81 -11.91 8.81 -1.76
CA ASP A 81 -12.84 7.83 -1.18
C ASP A 81 -13.01 6.56 -2.03
N GLY A 82 -12.23 6.43 -3.11
CA GLY A 82 -12.30 5.32 -4.05
C GLY A 82 -11.85 3.98 -3.46
N ARG A 83 -12.22 2.92 -4.17
CA ARG A 83 -12.09 1.53 -3.70
C ARG A 83 -10.70 0.93 -3.88
N TRP A 84 -9.92 1.37 -4.85
CA TRP A 84 -8.66 0.73 -5.24
C TRP A 84 -7.51 1.71 -5.17
N GLN A 85 -6.41 1.28 -4.56
CA GLN A 85 -5.14 1.97 -4.63
C GLN A 85 -4.43 1.54 -5.92
N THR A 86 -4.11 2.48 -6.82
CA THR A 86 -3.25 2.16 -7.97
C THR A 86 -1.78 2.19 -7.54
N VAL A 87 -0.93 1.46 -8.26
CA VAL A 87 0.52 1.65 -8.26
C VAL A 87 0.93 2.04 -9.67
N PHE A 88 1.18 3.33 -9.89
CA PHE A 88 1.67 3.84 -11.18
C PHE A 88 3.15 3.58 -11.38
N GLY A 89 3.94 3.63 -10.32
CA GLY A 89 5.38 3.42 -10.37
C GLY A 89 5.91 2.86 -9.06
N ILE A 90 6.88 1.96 -9.16
CA ILE A 90 7.73 1.54 -8.04
C ILE A 90 9.19 1.54 -8.49
N ASN A 91 9.96 2.40 -7.84
CA ASN A 91 11.29 2.78 -8.29
C ASN A 91 12.32 2.37 -7.25
N THR A 92 13.46 1.89 -7.73
CA THR A 92 14.66 1.69 -6.93
C THR A 92 15.85 1.98 -7.81
N LEU A 93 16.67 2.94 -7.37
CA LEU A 93 17.90 3.32 -8.06
C LEU A 93 18.75 2.08 -8.37
N PRO A 94 19.36 1.98 -9.57
CA PRO A 94 20.08 0.79 -10.02
C PRO A 94 21.04 0.18 -8.99
N GLU A 95 21.84 1.00 -8.33
CA GLU A 95 22.84 0.59 -7.35
C GLU A 95 22.25 0.07 -6.02
N TYR A 96 20.96 0.34 -5.76
CA TYR A 96 20.21 -0.12 -4.60
C TYR A 96 19.27 -1.30 -4.91
N ARG A 97 19.21 -1.79 -6.16
CA ARG A 97 18.39 -2.94 -6.54
C ARG A 97 18.89 -4.22 -5.87
N ARG A 98 18.00 -5.22 -5.79
CA ARG A 98 18.26 -6.53 -5.14
C ARG A 98 18.58 -6.48 -3.64
N ARG A 99 18.34 -5.34 -2.98
CA ARG A 99 18.49 -5.17 -1.51
C ARG A 99 17.15 -5.15 -0.75
N GLY A 100 16.05 -5.50 -1.42
CA GLY A 100 14.70 -5.49 -0.83
C GLY A 100 14.03 -4.11 -0.76
N CYS A 101 14.60 -3.06 -1.32
CA CYS A 101 14.05 -1.69 -1.30
C CYS A 101 12.61 -1.60 -1.84
N ALA A 102 12.38 -2.07 -3.08
CA ALA A 102 11.05 -2.14 -3.68
C ALA A 102 10.08 -2.99 -2.83
N ALA A 103 10.54 -4.10 -2.26
CA ALA A 103 9.68 -4.93 -1.42
C ALA A 103 9.25 -4.21 -0.12
N ARG A 104 10.12 -3.38 0.46
CA ARG A 104 9.78 -2.56 1.63
C ARG A 104 8.75 -1.49 1.28
N LEU A 105 8.93 -0.80 0.16
CA LEU A 105 7.98 0.21 -0.34
C LEU A 105 6.62 -0.43 -0.64
N MET A 106 6.58 -1.53 -1.38
CA MET A 106 5.35 -2.24 -1.72
C MET A 106 4.58 -2.68 -0.46
N LYS A 107 5.26 -3.28 0.52
CA LYS A 107 4.64 -3.68 1.79
C LYS A 107 4.05 -2.48 2.54
N ALA A 108 4.81 -1.39 2.68
CA ALA A 108 4.33 -0.19 3.35
C ALA A 108 3.11 0.42 2.63
N PHE A 109 3.12 0.44 1.29
CA PHE A 109 2.03 0.98 0.49
C PHE A 109 0.75 0.14 0.58
N ILE A 110 0.88 -1.19 0.57
CA ILE A 110 -0.24 -2.12 0.78
C ILE A 110 -0.84 -1.92 2.17
N GLU A 111 -0.01 -1.81 3.22
CA GLU A 111 -0.50 -1.61 4.58
C GLU A 111 -1.21 -0.25 4.74
N GLU A 112 -0.70 0.79 4.10
CA GLU A 112 -1.38 2.10 4.06
C GLU A 112 -2.76 2.01 3.37
N ALA A 113 -2.83 1.34 2.22
CA ALA A 113 -4.11 1.10 1.54
C ALA A 113 -5.08 0.28 2.41
N LYS A 114 -4.61 -0.70 3.18
CA LYS A 114 -5.46 -1.44 4.13
C LYS A 114 -5.98 -0.55 5.26
N LYS A 115 -5.11 0.28 5.85
CA LYS A 115 -5.48 1.23 6.92
C LYS A 115 -6.53 2.24 6.46
N GLN A 116 -6.43 2.67 5.20
CA GLN A 116 -7.41 3.55 4.56
C GLN A 116 -8.68 2.83 4.11
N GLY A 117 -8.81 1.52 4.37
CA GLY A 117 -10.04 0.77 4.09
C GLY A 117 -10.26 0.44 2.61
N ARG A 118 -9.22 0.49 1.77
CA ARG A 118 -9.33 0.15 0.34
C ARG A 118 -9.76 -1.31 0.16
N LYS A 119 -10.38 -1.62 -0.98
CA LYS A 119 -10.69 -2.98 -1.43
C LYS A 119 -9.44 -3.78 -1.79
N GLY A 120 -8.39 -3.10 -2.24
CA GLY A 120 -7.16 -3.72 -2.70
C GLY A 120 -6.25 -2.75 -3.44
N CYS A 121 -5.20 -3.31 -4.04
CA CYS A 121 -4.28 -2.60 -4.91
C CYS A 121 -4.31 -3.14 -6.34
N VAL A 122 -4.09 -2.27 -7.31
CA VAL A 122 -4.00 -2.61 -8.74
C VAL A 122 -2.75 -2.00 -9.35
N LEU A 123 -2.10 -2.74 -10.24
CA LEU A 123 -0.91 -2.27 -10.97
C LEU A 123 -0.84 -2.94 -12.34
N THR A 124 -0.07 -2.37 -13.24
CA THR A 124 0.33 -3.00 -14.50
C THR A 124 1.81 -3.37 -14.43
N CYS A 125 2.19 -4.50 -15.03
CA CYS A 125 3.60 -4.91 -15.09
C CYS A 125 3.99 -5.62 -16.38
N LYS A 126 5.29 -5.64 -16.68
CA LYS A 126 5.85 -6.46 -17.76
C LYS A 126 5.81 -7.93 -17.35
N GLU A 127 5.65 -8.84 -18.32
CA GLU A 127 5.45 -10.28 -18.08
C GLU A 127 6.47 -10.90 -17.09
N HIS A 128 7.75 -10.59 -17.27
CA HIS A 128 8.83 -11.12 -16.42
C HIS A 128 8.78 -10.63 -14.95
N LEU A 129 7.94 -9.65 -14.62
CA LEU A 129 7.72 -9.14 -13.26
C LEU A 129 6.48 -9.75 -12.60
N ILE A 130 5.65 -10.53 -13.30
CA ILE A 130 4.49 -11.21 -12.72
C ILE A 130 4.90 -12.03 -11.47
N PRO A 131 5.92 -12.90 -11.52
CA PRO A 131 6.31 -13.70 -10.34
C PRO A 131 6.87 -12.86 -9.19
N TYR A 132 7.31 -11.63 -9.46
CA TYR A 132 7.74 -10.72 -8.41
C TYR A 132 6.53 -10.19 -7.62
N TYR A 133 5.48 -9.76 -8.31
CA TYR A 133 4.27 -9.21 -7.67
C TYR A 133 3.41 -10.28 -7.00
N GLU A 134 3.38 -11.51 -7.53
CA GLU A 134 2.69 -12.64 -6.91
C GLU A 134 3.19 -12.93 -5.47
N LYS A 135 4.45 -12.63 -5.16
CA LYS A 135 5.01 -12.77 -3.79
C LYS A 135 4.32 -11.86 -2.76
N PHE A 136 3.63 -10.81 -3.20
CA PHE A 136 2.83 -9.93 -2.34
C PHE A 136 1.34 -10.28 -2.36
N GLY A 137 0.95 -11.35 -3.07
CA GLY A 137 -0.43 -11.81 -3.20
C GLY A 137 -1.20 -11.22 -4.38
N TYR A 138 -0.56 -10.44 -5.27
CA TYR A 138 -1.20 -10.02 -6.51
C TYR A 138 -1.49 -11.23 -7.39
N ARG A 139 -2.61 -11.18 -8.12
CA ARG A 139 -2.96 -12.15 -9.15
C ARG A 139 -2.86 -11.52 -10.52
N ASN A 140 -2.28 -12.25 -11.47
CA ASN A 140 -2.31 -11.89 -12.88
C ASN A 140 -3.77 -11.97 -13.39
N CYS A 141 -4.24 -10.88 -13.99
CA CYS A 141 -5.57 -10.73 -14.56
C CYS A 141 -5.58 -10.78 -16.10
N GLY A 142 -4.43 -11.08 -16.72
CA GLY A 142 -4.27 -11.13 -18.17
C GLY A 142 -3.61 -9.88 -18.74
N VAL A 143 -3.54 -9.84 -20.07
CA VAL A 143 -2.98 -8.70 -20.81
C VAL A 143 -3.87 -7.47 -20.57
N SER A 144 -3.24 -6.36 -20.20
CA SER A 144 -3.89 -5.07 -19.97
C SER A 144 -4.25 -4.41 -21.29
N GLU A 145 -5.30 -3.60 -21.28
CA GLU A 145 -5.64 -2.70 -22.40
C GLU A 145 -4.70 -1.49 -22.50
N SER A 146 -3.93 -1.22 -21.44
CA SER A 146 -2.93 -0.16 -21.40
C SER A 146 -1.84 -0.38 -22.46
N VAL A 147 -1.60 0.64 -23.28
CA VAL A 147 -0.46 0.68 -24.23
C VAL A 147 0.58 1.71 -23.83
N HIS A 148 0.51 2.21 -22.58
CA HIS A 148 1.46 3.17 -22.02
C HIS A 148 2.92 2.83 -22.35
N GLY A 149 3.67 3.79 -22.88
CA GLY A 149 5.07 3.61 -23.27
C GLY A 149 5.32 2.61 -24.41
N GLY A 150 4.29 2.12 -25.11
CA GLY A 150 4.40 1.21 -26.25
C GLY A 150 4.77 -0.23 -25.88
N ALA A 151 4.56 -0.64 -24.62
CA ALA A 151 4.86 -1.98 -24.13
C ALA A 151 3.59 -2.81 -23.92
N VAL A 152 3.74 -4.14 -23.90
CA VAL A 152 2.69 -5.06 -23.47
C VAL A 152 2.71 -5.16 -21.94
N TRP A 153 1.57 -4.84 -21.32
CA TRP A 153 1.40 -4.85 -19.88
C TRP A 153 0.43 -5.95 -19.45
N TYR A 154 0.57 -6.40 -18.21
CA TYR A 154 -0.35 -7.34 -17.56
C TYR A 154 -0.97 -6.68 -16.34
N ASP A 155 -2.29 -6.77 -16.24
CA ASP A 155 -3.03 -6.27 -15.09
C ASP A 155 -2.80 -7.18 -13.89
N MET A 156 -2.38 -6.62 -12.77
CA MET A 156 -2.16 -7.33 -11.52
C MET A 156 -3.09 -6.77 -10.45
N ARG A 157 -3.79 -7.66 -9.74
CA ARG A 157 -4.76 -7.27 -8.70
C ARG A 157 -4.50 -7.99 -7.39
N LEU A 158 -4.35 -7.22 -6.33
CA LEU A 158 -4.34 -7.69 -4.94
C LEU A 158 -5.66 -7.27 -4.29
N THR A 159 -6.49 -8.22 -3.89
CA THR A 159 -7.74 -7.93 -3.17
C THR A 159 -7.53 -8.22 -1.69
N PHE A 160 -7.86 -7.26 -0.83
CA PHE A 160 -7.84 -7.48 0.62
C PHE A 160 -9.11 -8.21 1.03
N SER A 161 -8.96 -9.27 1.83
CA SER A 161 -10.13 -9.92 2.42
C SER A 161 -10.88 -8.94 3.34
N GLU A 162 -12.18 -9.13 3.51
CA GLU A 162 -12.97 -8.36 4.51
C GLU A 162 -12.40 -8.54 5.91
N GLU A 163 -11.75 -9.68 6.17
CA GLU A 163 -11.03 -9.96 7.40
C GLU A 163 -9.82 -9.05 7.59
N GLU A 164 -9.08 -8.68 6.53
CA GLU A 164 -7.86 -7.87 6.63
C GLU A 164 -8.10 -6.37 6.72
N LYS A 165 -9.29 -5.88 6.31
CA LYS A 165 -9.61 -4.45 6.32
C LYS A 165 -9.86 -3.94 7.74
N GLY A 166 -9.24 -2.81 8.09
CA GLY A 166 -9.43 -2.20 9.40
C GLY A 166 -8.92 -3.05 10.57
N ARG A 167 -7.94 -3.93 10.32
CA ARG A 167 -7.21 -4.63 11.38
C ARG A 167 -6.08 -3.75 11.92
N VAL A 168 -6.12 -3.47 13.22
CA VAL A 168 -5.01 -2.80 13.93
C VAL A 168 -4.34 -3.83 14.82
N LYS A 169 -3.04 -4.09 14.59
CA LYS A 169 -2.28 -5.01 15.44
C LYS A 169 -2.12 -4.43 16.83
N VAL A 170 -2.36 -5.24 17.85
CA VAL A 170 -2.30 -4.80 19.23
C VAL A 170 -1.66 -5.84 20.13
N HIS A 171 -0.99 -5.35 21.17
CA HIS A 171 -0.72 -6.09 22.39
C HIS A 171 -1.79 -5.73 23.41
N ALA A 172 -2.53 -6.71 23.90
CA ALA A 172 -3.58 -6.48 24.89
C ALA A 172 -3.47 -7.47 26.05
N THR A 173 -4.05 -7.10 27.20
CA THR A 173 -4.27 -8.05 28.29
C THR A 173 -5.75 -8.14 28.62
N PHE A 174 -6.20 -9.33 29.01
CA PHE A 174 -7.53 -9.59 29.55
C PHE A 174 -7.36 -10.10 30.98
N ASP A 175 -7.72 -9.30 31.98
CA ASP A 175 -7.47 -9.61 33.40
C ASP A 175 -6.03 -10.10 33.67
N GLY A 176 -5.05 -9.52 32.97
CA GLY A 176 -3.63 -9.86 33.07
C GLY A 176 -3.15 -11.00 32.15
N ALA A 177 -4.04 -11.71 31.47
CA ALA A 177 -3.66 -12.69 30.46
C ALA A 177 -3.30 -12.03 29.13
N GLU A 178 -2.11 -12.35 28.60
CA GLU A 178 -1.57 -11.74 27.39
C GLU A 178 -2.30 -12.16 26.12
N TYR A 179 -2.45 -11.20 25.20
CA TYR A 179 -3.03 -11.38 23.89
C TYR A 179 -2.28 -10.55 22.85
N ASP A 180 -1.68 -11.26 21.89
CA ASP A 180 -1.21 -10.69 20.64
C ASP A 180 -2.21 -10.96 19.53
N GLY A 181 -2.74 -9.90 18.95
CA GLY A 181 -3.69 -10.06 17.85
C GLY A 181 -4.07 -8.76 17.20
N SER A 182 -5.35 -8.60 16.87
CA SER A 182 -5.81 -7.42 16.15
C SER A 182 -7.18 -6.95 16.62
N LEU A 183 -7.33 -5.63 16.73
CA LEU A 183 -8.63 -4.96 16.70
C LEU A 183 -9.18 -5.05 15.28
N VAL A 184 -10.47 -5.34 15.13
CA VAL A 184 -11.13 -5.48 13.82
C VAL A 184 -12.29 -4.51 13.67
N LYS A 185 -12.50 -3.90 12.50
CA LYS A 185 -13.64 -3.01 12.23
C LYS A 185 -14.72 -3.73 11.41
N MET A 186 -15.70 -4.37 12.07
CA MET A 186 -16.71 -5.19 11.40
C MET A 186 -18.04 -4.46 11.15
N LYS A 187 -18.01 -3.37 10.35
CA LYS A 187 -19.21 -2.55 10.07
C LYS A 187 -19.97 -2.07 11.32
N THR A 188 -19.32 -2.08 12.48
CA THR A 188 -19.81 -1.53 13.75
C THR A 188 -19.24 -0.13 13.97
N PRO A 189 -19.88 0.70 14.81
CA PRO A 189 -19.33 2.03 15.16
C PRO A 189 -17.96 1.97 15.84
N CYS A 190 -17.66 0.87 16.54
CA CYS A 190 -16.42 0.65 17.28
C CYS A 190 -15.59 -0.50 16.71
N HIS A 191 -14.28 -0.47 16.92
CA HIS A 191 -13.44 -1.65 16.72
C HIS A 191 -13.78 -2.74 17.74
N ILE A 192 -13.64 -3.99 17.33
CA ILE A 192 -13.91 -5.18 18.13
C ILE A 192 -12.58 -5.83 18.51
N LEU A 193 -12.41 -6.15 19.78
CA LEU A 193 -11.32 -6.99 20.28
C LEU A 193 -11.90 -8.34 20.72
N GLY A 194 -11.53 -9.41 20.02
CA GLY A 194 -12.04 -10.75 20.32
C GLY A 194 -11.34 -11.39 21.51
N LEU A 195 -12.10 -11.76 22.55
CA LEU A 195 -11.59 -12.61 23.63
C LEU A 195 -11.63 -14.08 23.19
N ARG A 196 -10.46 -14.69 22.98
CA ARG A 196 -10.34 -16.09 22.55
C ARG A 196 -10.83 -17.06 23.63
N LYS A 197 -11.28 -18.24 23.20
CA LYS A 197 -11.83 -19.28 24.11
C LYS A 197 -10.81 -19.76 25.15
N ASP A 198 -9.55 -19.91 24.75
CA ASP A 198 -8.43 -20.31 25.62
C ASP A 198 -8.12 -19.25 26.68
N ILE A 199 -8.03 -17.98 26.28
CA ILE A 199 -7.83 -16.88 27.23
C ILE A 199 -9.00 -16.78 28.19
N ARG A 200 -10.23 -16.86 27.69
CA ARG A 200 -11.45 -16.86 28.50
C ARG A 200 -11.45 -17.98 29.55
N ALA A 201 -11.01 -19.18 29.18
CA ALA A 201 -10.87 -20.29 30.11
C ALA A 201 -9.77 -20.01 31.16
N ALA A 202 -8.63 -19.46 30.74
CA ALA A 202 -7.51 -19.12 31.63
C ALA A 202 -7.87 -18.06 32.68
N ILE A 203 -8.71 -17.08 32.33
CA ILE A 203 -9.17 -16.02 33.23
C ILE A 203 -10.46 -16.39 33.99
N GLY A 204 -11.02 -17.58 33.76
CA GLY A 204 -12.21 -18.08 34.44
C GLY A 204 -13.48 -17.26 34.16
N LYS A 205 -13.64 -16.73 32.94
CA LYS A 205 -14.77 -15.85 32.56
C LYS A 205 -15.75 -16.53 31.63
N GLN A 206 -16.99 -16.03 31.58
CA GLN A 206 -18.07 -16.48 30.72
C GLN A 206 -18.72 -15.29 29.98
N PRO A 207 -19.48 -15.53 28.89
CA PRO A 207 -20.26 -14.48 28.24
C PRO A 207 -21.18 -13.78 29.26
N GLY A 208 -21.07 -12.45 29.35
CA GLY A 208 -21.79 -11.63 30.33
C GLY A 208 -20.89 -11.06 31.44
N ASP A 209 -19.72 -11.67 31.69
CA ASP A 209 -18.78 -11.17 32.68
C ASP A 209 -18.05 -9.91 32.24
N LYS A 210 -17.70 -9.07 33.22
CA LYS A 210 -16.79 -7.94 33.02
C LYS A 210 -15.34 -8.42 33.03
N VAL A 211 -14.58 -7.95 32.06
CA VAL A 211 -13.14 -8.20 31.89
C VAL A 211 -12.41 -6.86 31.84
N ARG A 212 -11.32 -6.72 32.59
CA ARG A 212 -10.44 -5.55 32.49
C ARG A 212 -9.51 -5.76 31.29
N VAL A 213 -9.49 -4.79 30.38
CA VAL A 213 -8.69 -4.85 29.16
C VAL A 213 -7.67 -3.71 29.13
N THR A 214 -6.41 -4.02 28.85
CA THR A 214 -5.41 -3.02 28.42
C THR A 214 -5.09 -3.25 26.96
N VAL A 215 -4.92 -2.20 26.16
CA VAL A 215 -4.59 -2.33 24.72
C VAL A 215 -3.51 -1.32 24.36
N LYS A 216 -2.50 -1.77 23.61
CA LYS A 216 -1.48 -0.93 22.98
C LYS A 216 -1.33 -1.34 21.52
N GLU A 217 -1.18 -0.36 20.63
CA GLU A 217 -0.83 -0.65 19.23
C GLU A 217 0.53 -1.35 19.17
N ARG A 218 0.64 -2.33 18.29
CA ARG A 218 1.86 -3.10 18.05
C ARG A 218 2.41 -2.73 16.67
N GLU A 219 3.65 -2.27 16.66
CA GLU A 219 4.42 -1.96 15.44
C GLU A 219 4.65 -3.20 14.54
#